data_AF-A0A521EYK7-F1
#
_entry.id   AF-A0A521EYK7-F1
#
_cell.length_a   1.000
_cell.length_b   1.000
_cell.length_c   1.000
_cell.angle_alpha   90.00
_cell.angle_beta   90.00
_cell.angle_gamma   90.00
#
_symmetry.space_group_name_H-M   'P 1'
#
loop_
_entity.id
_entity.type
_entity.pdbx_description
1 polymer ?
#
loop_
_entity_poly.entity_id
_entity_poly.type
_entity_poly.pdbx_seq_one_letter_code
_entity_poly.pdbx_strand_id
1 'polypeptide(L)'
;MSRVRIVKGKIYEAVEGNLSYYSETDIIENASIIYSENSDTEILYGGNPEKPPMAEINIAADAIVHFRPMRNWKGKEYGFDWMRIKDTGLFGDDLYSDLTGTYDKYPSADPAARFTTSPTLFTDLKREYSNPVYSIPWLLKDRKPTSYYPSWICVEKNKKIKLSLKVHIKDKEKLPTELVIAYDKTLCEITTSLGQGVENEKSDPTKNTHYAKIVIKKNESYKLEDEIELKVIKDITTPEILKVLCDGNEAGYLKLYNNKVKRLNVVCVRVKANIGNGENKGSIKGKTELENYLKQSLIKTNIVEEDLNILRNIDSTPNTDLSLPSISNGSGINVGGNIRGKSLYDYLDEKLKAMFPNFGTDGKADGTGKYDKFLRLYFFSETAYLVHNGATIGVGGIGTPIGAGRGTMFSGITDADVAHEAMHAIALGHSFGTQESISAITPYLFKYKKTENVMDYAHLDSKDKYSTWKWQWDKLRNFNLLTE
;
A
#
# COMPACT_ATOMS: atom_id res chain seq x y z
N MET A 1 6.91 -12.01 -11.43
CA MET A 1 6.58 -13.43 -11.18
C MET A 1 7.86 -14.11 -10.73
N SER A 2 7.98 -14.54 -9.48
CA SER A 2 9.07 -15.44 -9.10
C SER A 2 8.72 -16.85 -9.59
N ARG A 3 9.59 -17.45 -10.40
CA ARG A 3 9.50 -18.88 -10.74
C ARG A 3 10.54 -19.59 -9.89
N VAL A 4 10.09 -20.40 -8.94
CA VAL A 4 10.97 -21.30 -8.19
C VAL A 4 10.87 -22.67 -8.83
N ARG A 5 11.97 -23.14 -9.41
CA ARG A 5 12.08 -24.49 -9.99
C ARG A 5 13.00 -25.32 -9.10
N ILE A 6 12.43 -26.31 -8.41
CA ILE A 6 13.19 -27.26 -7.57
C ILE A 6 13.27 -28.57 -8.33
N VAL A 7 14.47 -29.00 -8.69
CA VAL A 7 14.71 -30.23 -9.44
C VAL A 7 15.51 -31.19 -8.56
N LYS A 8 15.04 -32.43 -8.40
CA LYS A 8 15.76 -33.49 -7.67
C LYS A 8 16.87 -34.16 -8.52
N GLY A 9 17.35 -33.49 -9.57
CA GLY A 9 18.24 -34.04 -10.60
C GLY A 9 19.05 -32.96 -11.31
N LYS A 10 19.62 -33.28 -12.47
CA LYS A 10 20.42 -32.33 -13.27
C LYS A 10 19.51 -31.37 -14.03
N ILE A 11 19.92 -30.11 -14.12
CA ILE A 11 19.34 -29.12 -15.04
C ILE A 11 20.29 -28.98 -16.22
N TYR A 12 19.77 -29.11 -17.44
CA TYR A 12 20.47 -28.77 -18.68
C TYR A 12 19.60 -27.80 -19.47
N GLU A 13 20.10 -26.59 -19.70
CA GLU A 13 19.48 -25.58 -20.54
C GLU A 13 20.45 -25.26 -21.67
N ALA A 14 20.01 -25.46 -22.92
CA ALA A 14 20.81 -25.25 -24.11
C ALA A 14 19.97 -24.49 -25.14
N VAL A 15 20.52 -23.40 -25.66
CA VAL A 15 19.87 -22.56 -26.67
C VAL A 15 20.83 -22.35 -27.84
N GLU A 16 20.28 -22.30 -29.05
CA GLU A 16 21.04 -22.10 -30.31
C GLU A 16 21.50 -20.65 -30.51
N GLY A 17 20.98 -19.72 -29.68
CA GLY A 17 21.30 -18.30 -29.71
C GLY A 17 21.64 -17.76 -28.33
N ASN A 18 21.30 -16.50 -28.06
CA ASN A 18 21.61 -15.89 -26.77
C ASN A 18 20.65 -16.38 -25.67
N LEU A 19 21.21 -16.76 -24.53
CA LEU A 19 20.47 -16.93 -23.27
C LEU A 19 20.53 -15.60 -22.50
N SER A 20 19.37 -14.98 -22.26
CA SER A 20 19.31 -13.71 -21.53
C SER A 20 18.34 -13.81 -20.37
N TYR A 21 18.86 -13.55 -19.17
CA TYR A 21 18.08 -13.46 -17.95
C TYR A 21 17.79 -12.00 -17.63
N TYR A 22 16.51 -11.66 -17.46
CA TYR A 22 16.07 -10.35 -17.03
C TYR A 22 15.29 -10.51 -15.73
N SER A 23 15.64 -9.77 -14.69
CA SER A 23 14.90 -9.79 -13.44
C SER A 23 14.93 -8.44 -12.74
N GLU A 24 13.82 -8.11 -12.09
CA GLU A 24 13.68 -6.91 -11.25
C GLU A 24 14.18 -7.16 -9.81
N THR A 25 14.51 -8.42 -9.48
CA THR A 25 15.05 -8.89 -8.19
C THR A 25 16.07 -10.02 -8.40
N ASP A 26 16.62 -10.59 -7.33
CA ASP A 26 17.55 -11.73 -7.44
C ASP A 26 16.95 -12.89 -8.25
N ILE A 27 17.75 -13.45 -9.17
CA ILE A 27 17.51 -14.77 -9.77
C ILE A 27 18.35 -15.74 -8.95
N ILE A 28 17.68 -16.72 -8.32
CA ILE A 28 18.34 -17.70 -7.48
C ILE A 28 18.13 -19.08 -8.08
N GLU A 29 19.20 -19.64 -8.62
CA GLU A 29 19.25 -21.01 -9.10
C GLU A 29 20.09 -21.86 -8.14
N ASN A 30 19.51 -22.94 -7.62
CA ASN A 30 20.16 -23.82 -6.66
C ASN A 30 20.21 -25.25 -7.22
N ALA A 31 21.42 -25.81 -7.34
CA ALA A 31 21.63 -27.21 -7.69
C ALA A 31 22.38 -27.94 -6.57
N SER A 32 21.95 -29.16 -6.24
CA SER A 32 22.55 -29.94 -5.15
C SER A 32 23.82 -30.70 -5.54
N ILE A 33 24.10 -30.84 -6.84
CA ILE A 33 25.24 -31.64 -7.35
C ILE A 33 26.01 -30.87 -8.42
N ILE A 34 25.39 -30.54 -9.55
CA ILE A 34 26.04 -29.85 -10.66
C ILE A 34 25.08 -28.82 -11.24
N TYR A 35 25.58 -27.61 -11.48
CA TYR A 35 24.97 -26.55 -12.28
C TYR A 35 25.95 -26.20 -13.40
N SER A 36 25.45 -26.08 -14.64
CA SER A 36 26.24 -25.79 -15.83
C SER A 36 25.39 -25.02 -16.82
N GLU A 37 25.88 -23.86 -17.25
CA GLU A 37 25.33 -23.09 -18.37
C GLU A 37 26.32 -23.11 -19.53
N ASN A 38 25.82 -23.15 -20.77
CA ASN A 38 26.65 -23.11 -21.97
C ASN A 38 25.98 -22.25 -23.04
N SER A 39 26.75 -21.38 -23.68
CA SER A 39 26.33 -20.49 -24.78
C SER A 39 27.45 -20.48 -25.81
N ASP A 40 27.10 -20.58 -27.10
CA ASP A 40 28.07 -20.62 -28.20
C ASP A 40 28.76 -19.26 -28.43
N THR A 41 28.21 -18.17 -27.91
CA THR A 41 28.72 -16.81 -28.10
C THR A 41 29.16 -16.17 -26.78
N GLU A 42 28.22 -15.93 -25.87
CA GLU A 42 28.45 -15.19 -24.63
C GLU A 42 27.52 -15.70 -23.51
N ILE A 43 28.07 -15.77 -22.29
CA ILE A 43 27.30 -15.84 -21.05
C ILE A 43 27.63 -14.58 -20.23
N LEU A 44 26.68 -13.65 -20.12
CA LEU A 44 26.83 -12.43 -19.31
C LEU A 44 26.56 -12.74 -17.84
N TYR A 45 27.60 -13.13 -17.10
CA TYR A 45 27.54 -13.19 -15.64
C TYR A 45 27.86 -11.82 -15.03
N GLY A 46 26.84 -11.18 -14.46
CA GLY A 46 27.00 -9.97 -13.67
C GLY A 46 26.89 -8.66 -14.46
N GLY A 47 26.31 -7.66 -13.81
CA GLY A 47 25.99 -6.34 -14.35
C GLY A 47 24.76 -5.74 -13.64
N ASN A 48 24.38 -4.51 -13.98
CA ASN A 48 23.03 -4.00 -13.73
C ASN A 48 22.15 -4.51 -14.88
N PRO A 49 21.45 -5.66 -14.76
CA PRO A 49 20.60 -6.15 -15.84
C PRO A 49 19.58 -5.07 -16.20
N GLU A 50 19.44 -4.79 -17.50
CA GLU A 50 18.38 -3.92 -17.97
C GLU A 50 17.02 -4.53 -17.59
N LYS A 51 16.04 -3.68 -17.27
CA LYS A 51 14.67 -4.16 -17.01
C LYS A 51 14.15 -4.85 -18.28
N PRO A 52 13.44 -6.00 -18.17
CA PRO A 52 12.97 -6.72 -19.35
C PRO A 52 12.15 -5.79 -20.26
N PRO A 53 12.26 -5.92 -21.60
CA PRO A 53 11.41 -5.17 -22.51
C PRO A 53 9.94 -5.48 -22.18
N MET A 54 9.14 -4.43 -22.03
CA MET A 54 7.73 -4.61 -21.75
C MET A 54 7.03 -5.13 -23.00
N ALA A 55 6.52 -6.36 -22.97
CA ALA A 55 5.65 -6.85 -24.02
C ALA A 55 4.38 -5.98 -24.06
N GLU A 56 4.19 -5.25 -25.16
CA GLU A 56 3.03 -4.39 -25.40
C GLU A 56 1.92 -5.21 -26.08
N ILE A 57 0.75 -5.26 -25.45
CA ILE A 57 -0.43 -5.94 -25.95
C ILE A 57 -1.43 -4.90 -26.44
N ASN A 58 -1.75 -4.95 -27.74
CA ASN A 58 -2.75 -4.09 -28.33
C ASN A 58 -4.17 -4.58 -28.00
N ILE A 59 -4.96 -3.70 -27.40
CA ILE A 59 -6.39 -3.91 -27.22
C ILE A 59 -7.11 -3.34 -28.45
N ALA A 60 -7.46 -4.22 -29.40
CA ALA A 60 -8.05 -3.84 -30.68
C ALA A 60 -9.59 -3.74 -30.66
N ALA A 61 -10.23 -4.10 -29.55
CA ALA A 61 -11.68 -4.02 -29.38
C ALA A 61 -12.21 -2.60 -29.66
N ASP A 62 -13.44 -2.51 -30.18
CA ASP A 62 -14.10 -1.24 -30.51
C ASP A 62 -14.66 -0.51 -29.27
N ALA A 63 -14.42 -1.04 -28.07
CA ALA A 63 -14.64 -0.38 -26.80
C ALA A 63 -13.50 -0.66 -25.82
N ILE A 64 -13.31 0.25 -24.86
CA ILE A 64 -12.42 0.09 -23.70
C ILE A 64 -13.19 0.37 -22.43
N VAL A 65 -13.00 -0.47 -21.42
CA VAL A 65 -13.61 -0.35 -20.10
C VAL A 65 -12.54 -0.28 -19.01
N HIS A 66 -12.64 0.76 -18.20
CA HIS A 66 -11.88 0.90 -16.97
C HIS A 66 -12.80 0.71 -15.76
N PHE A 67 -12.36 -0.12 -14.82
CA PHE A 67 -12.98 -0.21 -13.50
C PHE A 67 -12.54 0.98 -12.64
N ARG A 68 -13.48 1.54 -11.88
CA ARG A 68 -13.26 2.63 -10.94
C ARG A 68 -13.93 2.30 -9.62
N PRO A 69 -13.47 2.89 -8.50
CA PRO A 69 -14.17 2.68 -7.25
C PRO A 69 -15.60 3.22 -7.34
N MET A 70 -16.43 2.84 -6.39
CA MET A 70 -17.79 3.38 -6.25
C MET A 70 -17.75 4.92 -6.13
N ARG A 71 -18.88 5.56 -6.45
CA ARG A 71 -19.01 7.00 -6.25
C ARG A 71 -18.75 7.35 -4.79
N ASN A 72 -18.02 8.44 -4.57
CA ASN A 72 -17.65 8.94 -3.24
C ASN A 72 -16.87 7.92 -2.39
N TRP A 73 -16.17 6.96 -3.01
CA TRP A 73 -15.34 6.00 -2.29
C TRP A 73 -14.31 6.70 -1.40
N LYS A 74 -14.23 6.24 -0.14
CA LYS A 74 -13.30 6.73 0.89
C LYS A 74 -12.49 5.59 1.51
N GLY A 75 -12.32 4.49 0.79
CA GLY A 75 -11.45 3.38 1.21
C GLY A 75 -11.90 2.62 2.45
N LYS A 76 -13.18 2.68 2.85
CA LYS A 76 -13.71 2.00 4.05
C LYS A 76 -14.29 0.63 3.73
N GLU A 77 -14.74 0.43 2.49
CA GLU A 77 -15.45 -0.76 2.03
C GLU A 77 -14.48 -1.83 1.53
N TYR A 78 -13.46 -1.45 0.77
CA TYR A 78 -12.47 -2.31 0.13
C TYR A 78 -11.23 -1.49 -0.28
N GLY A 79 -10.11 -2.18 -0.53
CA GLY A 79 -8.94 -1.57 -1.15
C GLY A 79 -9.11 -1.49 -2.66
N PHE A 80 -8.78 -0.35 -3.25
CA PHE A 80 -8.84 -0.14 -4.70
C PHE A 80 -7.68 0.74 -5.15
N ASP A 81 -7.05 0.37 -6.25
CA ASP A 81 -5.94 1.13 -6.82
C ASP A 81 -5.99 1.14 -8.36
N TRP A 82 -5.64 2.28 -8.96
CA TRP A 82 -5.66 2.49 -10.40
C TRP A 82 -4.63 3.56 -10.80
N MET A 83 -4.16 3.52 -12.04
CA MET A 83 -3.36 4.63 -12.56
C MET A 83 -4.22 5.92 -12.57
N ARG A 84 -3.81 6.96 -11.84
CA ARG A 84 -4.58 8.21 -11.80
C ARG A 84 -4.42 8.95 -13.12
N ILE A 85 -5.54 9.06 -13.83
CA ILE A 85 -5.64 9.67 -15.16
C ILE A 85 -6.67 10.80 -15.21
N LYS A 86 -7.13 11.27 -14.04
CA LYS A 86 -8.06 12.39 -13.89
C LYS A 86 -9.42 12.13 -14.54
N ASP A 87 -9.99 10.97 -14.26
CA ASP A 87 -11.25 10.53 -14.87
C ASP A 87 -12.35 10.21 -13.87
N THR A 88 -12.07 10.12 -12.57
CA THR A 88 -13.06 9.83 -11.53
C THR A 88 -13.74 11.09 -11.00
N GLY A 89 -12.98 12.18 -10.84
CA GLY A 89 -13.40 13.38 -10.10
C GLY A 89 -13.23 13.27 -8.58
N LEU A 90 -12.63 12.17 -8.09
CA LEU A 90 -12.23 12.04 -6.69
C LEU A 90 -10.99 12.88 -6.41
N PHE A 91 -10.82 13.31 -5.16
CA PHE A 91 -9.58 13.95 -4.73
C PHE A 91 -8.40 12.99 -4.91
N GLY A 92 -7.25 13.51 -5.35
CA GLY A 92 -6.03 12.73 -5.59
C GLY A 92 -6.00 12.00 -6.94
N ASP A 93 -7.12 11.95 -7.68
CA ASP A 93 -7.13 11.53 -9.09
C ASP A 93 -6.79 12.70 -10.02
N ASP A 94 -5.57 13.18 -9.89
CA ASP A 94 -4.92 14.08 -10.86
C ASP A 94 -3.96 13.26 -11.73
N LEU A 95 -3.54 13.81 -12.87
CA LEU A 95 -2.66 13.11 -13.80
C LEU A 95 -1.33 12.76 -13.13
N TYR A 96 -1.02 11.47 -12.98
CA TYR A 96 0.26 11.04 -12.41
C TYR A 96 1.48 11.49 -13.23
N SER A 97 1.33 11.77 -14.52
CA SER A 97 2.38 12.40 -15.34
C SER A 97 2.83 13.77 -14.80
N ASP A 98 1.92 14.48 -14.12
CA ASP A 98 2.14 15.86 -13.65
C ASP A 98 2.45 15.88 -12.15
N LEU A 99 2.16 14.78 -11.45
CA LEU A 99 2.36 14.64 -10.00
C LEU A 99 3.57 13.82 -9.61
N THR A 100 4.12 12.98 -10.48
CA THR A 100 5.24 12.10 -10.14
C THR A 100 6.58 12.85 -10.31
N GLY A 101 7.37 12.93 -9.24
CA GLY A 101 8.59 13.74 -9.22
C GLY A 101 9.19 13.90 -7.84
N THR A 102 10.17 14.79 -7.72
CA THR A 102 10.92 15.05 -6.47
C THR A 102 10.97 16.54 -6.17
N TYR A 103 11.35 16.87 -4.93
CA TYR A 103 11.69 18.22 -4.53
C TYR A 103 13.22 18.37 -4.39
N ASP A 104 13.70 19.60 -4.58
CA ASP A 104 15.09 20.00 -4.30
C ASP A 104 15.44 19.97 -2.80
N LYS A 105 14.43 20.06 -1.94
CA LYS A 105 14.52 20.05 -0.48
C LYS A 105 13.23 19.47 0.11
N TYR A 106 13.24 19.11 1.40
CA TYR A 106 12.08 18.46 1.99
C TYR A 106 10.87 19.43 2.13
N PRO A 107 9.73 19.17 1.46
CA PRO A 107 8.69 20.18 1.26
C PRO A 107 7.85 20.48 2.50
N SER A 108 7.83 19.59 3.50
CA SER A 108 7.18 19.86 4.78
C SER A 108 8.04 20.68 5.73
N ALA A 109 9.35 20.77 5.48
CA ALA A 109 10.31 21.52 6.30
C ALA A 109 10.62 22.91 5.74
N ASP A 110 10.51 23.10 4.42
CA ASP A 110 10.80 24.37 3.76
C ASP A 110 9.72 24.72 2.73
N PRO A 111 8.92 25.78 2.97
CA PRO A 111 7.89 26.26 2.05
C PRO A 111 8.39 26.69 0.67
N ALA A 112 9.69 26.99 0.52
CA ALA A 112 10.32 27.35 -0.75
C ALA A 112 10.79 26.13 -1.55
N ALA A 113 10.46 24.90 -1.13
CA ALA A 113 10.75 23.69 -1.88
C ALA A 113 10.11 23.70 -3.27
N ARG A 114 10.90 23.35 -4.29
CA ARG A 114 10.51 23.36 -5.70
C ARG A 114 10.33 21.94 -6.20
N PHE A 115 9.10 21.63 -6.62
CA PHE A 115 8.78 20.35 -7.23
C PHE A 115 9.22 20.30 -8.69
N THR A 116 9.85 19.19 -9.10
CA THR A 116 10.20 18.90 -10.50
C THR A 116 9.62 17.55 -10.89
N THR A 117 8.86 17.50 -11.99
CA THR A 117 8.34 16.25 -12.54
C THR A 117 9.49 15.37 -13.04
N SER A 118 9.36 14.05 -12.85
CA SER A 118 10.39 13.09 -13.26
C SER A 118 9.81 12.08 -14.26
N PRO A 119 10.14 12.18 -15.56
CA PRO A 119 9.73 11.20 -16.56
C PRO A 119 10.22 9.79 -16.26
N THR A 120 11.40 9.65 -15.64
CA THR A 120 11.95 8.37 -15.20
C THR A 120 11.08 7.76 -14.10
N LEU A 121 10.83 8.48 -13.00
CA LEU A 121 9.95 7.98 -11.93
C LEU A 121 8.54 7.66 -12.43
N PHE A 122 8.00 8.48 -13.32
CA PHE A 122 6.70 8.19 -13.93
C PHE A 122 6.75 6.93 -14.79
N THR A 123 7.85 6.68 -15.50
CA THR A 123 8.03 5.45 -16.28
C THR A 123 8.16 4.22 -15.39
N ASP A 124 8.84 4.33 -14.26
CA ASP A 124 8.91 3.29 -13.23
C ASP A 124 7.53 3.04 -12.59
N LEU A 125 6.75 4.09 -12.33
CA LEU A 125 5.38 3.97 -11.82
C LEU A 125 4.46 3.28 -12.84
N LYS A 126 4.58 3.60 -14.14
CA LYS A 126 3.83 2.91 -15.19
C LYS A 126 4.06 1.39 -15.12
N ARG A 127 5.28 0.92 -14.85
CA ARG A 127 5.57 -0.52 -14.71
C ARG A 127 4.85 -1.18 -13.53
N GLU A 128 4.69 -0.48 -12.40
CA GLU A 128 3.92 -1.00 -11.26
C GLU A 128 2.47 -1.33 -11.65
N TYR A 129 1.87 -0.51 -12.51
CA TYR A 129 0.50 -0.73 -13.00
C TYR A 129 0.44 -1.58 -14.28
N SER A 130 1.52 -1.64 -15.04
CA SER A 130 1.63 -2.33 -16.33
C SER A 130 2.41 -3.63 -16.22
N ASN A 131 1.70 -4.71 -15.92
CA ASN A 131 2.20 -6.06 -16.12
C ASN A 131 1.04 -6.97 -16.57
N PRO A 132 0.92 -7.28 -17.88
CA PRO A 132 1.71 -6.74 -19.01
C PRO A 132 1.35 -5.26 -19.34
N VAL A 133 2.04 -4.65 -20.30
CA VAL A 133 1.67 -3.32 -20.83
C VAL A 133 0.55 -3.51 -21.85
N TYR A 134 -0.50 -2.70 -21.71
CA TYR A 134 -1.58 -2.66 -22.68
C TYR A 134 -1.60 -1.32 -23.41
N SER A 135 -1.98 -1.35 -24.67
CA SER A 135 -2.06 -0.20 -25.56
C SER A 135 -3.38 -0.18 -26.29
N ILE A 136 -3.95 1.00 -26.53
CA ILE A 136 -5.21 1.19 -27.23
C ILE A 136 -4.89 1.91 -28.55
N PRO A 137 -4.72 1.21 -29.67
CA PRO A 137 -4.18 1.80 -30.90
C PRO A 137 -5.06 2.90 -31.50
N TRP A 138 -6.37 2.82 -31.30
CA TRP A 138 -7.33 3.77 -31.87
C TRP A 138 -7.62 4.96 -30.95
N LEU A 139 -7.28 4.89 -29.67
CA LEU A 139 -7.45 5.99 -28.73
C LEU A 139 -6.13 6.76 -28.64
N LEU A 140 -6.03 7.88 -29.34
CA LEU A 140 -4.79 8.64 -29.45
C LEU A 140 -4.75 9.82 -28.50
N LYS A 141 -3.62 9.99 -27.80
CA LYS A 141 -3.24 11.21 -27.09
C LYS A 141 -1.93 11.72 -27.68
N ASP A 142 -1.91 12.97 -28.13
CA ASP A 142 -0.74 13.57 -28.80
C ASP A 142 -0.20 12.71 -29.97
N ARG A 143 -1.12 12.16 -30.77
CA ARG A 143 -0.86 11.25 -31.91
C ARG A 143 -0.19 9.92 -31.52
N LYS A 144 -0.18 9.54 -30.24
CA LYS A 144 0.35 8.26 -29.76
C LYS A 144 -0.78 7.40 -29.17
N PRO A 145 -0.73 6.06 -29.33
CA PRO A 145 -1.64 5.15 -28.65
C PRO A 145 -1.69 5.41 -27.15
N THR A 146 -2.89 5.33 -26.59
CA THR A 146 -3.10 5.50 -25.15
C THR A 146 -2.80 4.20 -24.43
N SER A 147 -1.96 4.25 -23.41
CA SER A 147 -1.69 3.09 -22.55
C SER A 147 -2.91 2.75 -21.69
N TYR A 148 -3.18 1.46 -21.51
CA TYR A 148 -4.21 0.95 -20.61
C TYR A 148 -3.58 0.33 -19.36
N TYR A 149 -4.12 0.67 -18.20
CA TYR A 149 -3.67 0.20 -16.89
C TYR A 149 -4.82 -0.50 -16.18
N PRO A 150 -4.75 -1.83 -15.95
CA PRO A 150 -5.72 -2.55 -15.14
C PRO A 150 -5.77 -2.00 -13.72
N SER A 151 -6.98 -1.89 -13.17
CA SER A 151 -7.17 -1.56 -11.75
C SER A 151 -6.97 -2.79 -10.87
N TRP A 152 -6.60 -2.56 -9.61
CA TRP A 152 -6.51 -3.57 -8.56
C TRP A 152 -7.62 -3.38 -7.55
N ILE A 153 -8.18 -4.50 -7.08
CA ILE A 153 -9.12 -4.53 -5.97
C ILE A 153 -8.71 -5.55 -4.92
N CYS A 154 -8.84 -5.19 -3.65
CA CYS A 154 -8.61 -6.03 -2.49
C CYS A 154 -9.92 -6.08 -1.67
N VAL A 155 -10.58 -7.23 -1.68
CA VAL A 155 -11.92 -7.41 -1.08
C VAL A 155 -11.99 -8.71 -0.29
N GLU A 156 -12.61 -8.66 0.88
CA GLU A 156 -12.81 -9.84 1.72
C GLU A 156 -13.80 -10.81 1.06
N LYS A 157 -13.53 -12.11 1.20
CA LYS A 157 -14.43 -13.17 0.73
C LYS A 157 -15.85 -12.97 1.29
N ASN A 158 -16.84 -13.23 0.44
CA ASN A 158 -18.27 -13.08 0.68
C ASN A 158 -18.77 -11.66 0.95
N LYS A 159 -17.91 -10.63 0.83
CA LYS A 159 -18.33 -9.23 0.93
C LYS A 159 -18.82 -8.73 -0.42
N LYS A 160 -20.02 -8.16 -0.45
CA LYS A 160 -20.56 -7.42 -1.59
C LYS A 160 -20.00 -6.01 -1.62
N ILE A 161 -19.49 -5.59 -2.77
CA ILE A 161 -18.98 -4.24 -3.00
C ILE A 161 -19.52 -3.68 -4.31
N LYS A 162 -19.48 -2.36 -4.45
CA LYS A 162 -19.87 -1.66 -5.67
C LYS A 162 -18.67 -1.08 -6.40
N LEU A 163 -18.70 -1.11 -7.74
CA LEU A 163 -17.71 -0.48 -8.61
C LEU A 163 -18.40 0.35 -9.69
N SER A 164 -17.72 1.39 -10.13
CA SER A 164 -18.10 2.18 -11.29
C SER A 164 -17.31 1.75 -12.52
N LEU A 165 -17.83 2.04 -13.71
CA LEU A 165 -17.13 1.85 -14.97
C LEU A 165 -16.95 3.18 -15.71
N LYS A 166 -15.81 3.32 -16.38
CA LYS A 166 -15.57 4.32 -17.41
C LYS A 166 -15.42 3.60 -18.75
N VAL A 167 -16.28 3.94 -19.71
CA VAL A 167 -16.33 3.30 -21.02
C VAL A 167 -15.93 4.30 -22.10
N HIS A 168 -15.12 3.85 -23.04
CA HIS A 168 -14.80 4.53 -24.29
C HIS A 168 -15.26 3.68 -25.47
N ILE A 169 -15.95 4.27 -26.44
CA ILE A 169 -16.37 3.63 -27.68
C ILE A 169 -15.57 4.24 -28.82
N LYS A 170 -15.00 3.39 -29.68
CA LYS A 170 -14.17 3.81 -30.81
C LYS A 170 -14.93 4.66 -31.83
N ASP A 171 -16.15 4.24 -32.17
CA ASP A 171 -17.04 4.95 -33.08
C ASP A 171 -18.47 4.96 -32.50
N LYS A 172 -18.94 6.12 -32.04
CA LYS A 172 -20.30 6.26 -31.47
C LYS A 172 -21.42 6.05 -32.48
N GLU A 173 -21.14 6.08 -33.78
CA GLU A 173 -22.11 5.78 -34.83
C GLU A 173 -22.14 4.29 -35.19
N LYS A 174 -21.09 3.54 -34.81
CA LYS A 174 -20.98 2.08 -34.97
C LYS A 174 -20.74 1.43 -33.60
N LEU A 175 -21.81 1.36 -32.82
CA LEU A 175 -21.74 0.79 -31.48
C LEU A 175 -21.43 -0.71 -31.53
N PRO A 176 -20.65 -1.23 -30.56
CA PRO A 176 -20.49 -2.67 -30.40
C PRO A 176 -21.83 -3.33 -30.11
N THR A 177 -21.94 -4.62 -30.43
CA THR A 177 -23.20 -5.36 -30.21
C THR A 177 -23.32 -5.82 -28.76
N GLU A 178 -22.19 -6.20 -28.16
CA GLU A 178 -22.13 -6.72 -26.81
C GLU A 178 -20.88 -6.23 -26.05
N LEU A 179 -21.09 -5.92 -24.78
CA LEU A 179 -20.04 -5.61 -23.82
C LEU A 179 -20.33 -6.38 -22.52
N VAL A 180 -19.43 -7.27 -22.12
CA VAL A 180 -19.65 -8.21 -21.00
C VAL A 180 -18.42 -8.34 -20.12
N ILE A 181 -18.62 -8.54 -18.82
CA ILE A 181 -17.58 -9.00 -17.90
C ILE A 181 -17.65 -10.53 -17.87
N ALA A 182 -16.58 -11.19 -18.33
CA ALA A 182 -16.42 -12.64 -18.25
C ALA A 182 -15.72 -13.00 -16.93
N TYR A 183 -16.28 -13.96 -16.19
CA TYR A 183 -15.76 -14.38 -14.89
C TYR A 183 -16.05 -15.84 -14.59
N ASP A 184 -15.24 -16.47 -13.73
CA ASP A 184 -15.52 -17.80 -13.20
C ASP A 184 -16.60 -17.70 -12.10
N LYS A 185 -17.74 -18.37 -12.28
CA LYS A 185 -18.87 -18.40 -11.34
C LYS A 185 -18.51 -19.00 -9.99
N THR A 186 -17.43 -19.78 -9.91
CA THR A 186 -16.90 -20.32 -8.66
C THR A 186 -15.99 -19.33 -7.94
N LEU A 187 -15.51 -18.29 -8.64
CA LEU A 187 -14.64 -17.25 -8.09
C LEU A 187 -15.44 -16.06 -7.53
N CYS A 188 -16.42 -15.57 -8.30
CA CYS A 188 -17.24 -14.44 -7.90
C CYS A 188 -18.68 -14.50 -8.45
N GLU A 189 -19.54 -13.67 -7.85
CA GLU A 189 -20.86 -13.31 -8.36
C GLU A 189 -20.80 -11.86 -8.84
N ILE A 190 -21.33 -11.57 -10.03
CA ILE A 190 -21.40 -10.22 -10.58
C ILE A 190 -22.83 -9.91 -11.04
N THR A 191 -23.34 -8.78 -10.57
CA THR A 191 -24.63 -8.22 -11.00
C THR A 191 -24.43 -6.82 -11.55
N THR A 192 -25.13 -6.50 -12.63
CA THR A 192 -25.15 -5.16 -13.23
C THR A 192 -26.56 -4.60 -13.28
N SER A 193 -26.73 -3.39 -13.80
CA SER A 193 -28.07 -2.84 -14.07
C SER A 193 -28.89 -3.67 -15.06
N LEU A 194 -28.23 -4.52 -15.86
CA LEU A 194 -28.85 -5.43 -16.84
C LEU A 194 -29.14 -6.83 -16.26
N GLY A 195 -28.89 -7.04 -14.97
CA GLY A 195 -29.19 -8.29 -14.26
C GLY A 195 -27.94 -9.02 -13.76
N GLN A 196 -28.19 -10.16 -13.11
CA GLN A 196 -27.12 -11.04 -12.64
C GLN A 196 -26.43 -11.71 -13.83
N GLY A 197 -25.10 -11.86 -13.77
CA GLY A 197 -24.38 -12.59 -14.79
C GLY A 197 -24.77 -14.06 -14.81
N VAL A 198 -25.03 -14.57 -16.00
CA VAL A 198 -25.51 -15.95 -16.25
C VAL A 198 -24.51 -16.71 -17.12
N GLU A 199 -24.66 -18.03 -17.17
CA GLU A 199 -23.93 -18.88 -18.11
C GLU A 199 -24.20 -18.46 -19.55
N ASN A 200 -23.18 -18.57 -20.39
CA ASN A 200 -23.38 -18.54 -21.84
C ASN A 200 -23.46 -19.98 -22.33
N GLU A 201 -24.68 -20.47 -22.58
CA GLU A 201 -24.95 -21.85 -23.03
C GLU A 201 -24.22 -22.22 -24.35
N LYS A 202 -23.65 -21.24 -25.07
CA LYS A 202 -23.05 -21.45 -26.40
C LYS A 202 -21.57 -21.85 -26.43
N SER A 203 -20.81 -21.84 -25.33
CA SER A 203 -19.34 -21.82 -25.42
C SER A 203 -18.54 -22.73 -24.47
N ASP A 204 -19.06 -23.92 -24.13
CA ASP A 204 -18.39 -25.05 -23.44
C ASP A 204 -18.87 -25.28 -21.98
N PRO A 205 -19.70 -26.31 -21.71
CA PRO A 205 -20.19 -26.68 -20.38
C PRO A 205 -19.10 -27.04 -19.35
N THR A 206 -17.85 -27.26 -19.79
CA THR A 206 -16.72 -27.52 -18.88
C THR A 206 -16.13 -26.26 -18.28
N LYS A 207 -16.46 -25.08 -18.83
CA LYS A 207 -15.99 -23.80 -18.32
C LYS A 207 -17.03 -23.21 -17.40
N ASN A 208 -16.67 -23.05 -16.13
CA ASN A 208 -17.47 -22.38 -15.10
C ASN A 208 -17.66 -20.86 -15.36
N THR A 209 -17.82 -20.42 -16.61
CA THR A 209 -17.78 -19.01 -17.00
C THR A 209 -19.18 -18.39 -17.08
N HIS A 210 -19.37 -17.29 -16.35
CA HIS A 210 -20.53 -16.41 -16.44
C HIS A 210 -20.17 -15.10 -17.14
N TYR A 211 -21.20 -14.44 -17.68
CA TYR A 211 -21.10 -13.17 -18.38
C TYR A 211 -22.11 -12.17 -17.79
N ALA A 212 -21.59 -11.05 -17.30
CA ALA A 212 -22.38 -9.94 -16.80
C ALA A 212 -22.40 -8.81 -17.83
N LYS A 213 -23.57 -8.45 -18.35
CA LYS A 213 -23.71 -7.45 -19.43
C LYS A 213 -23.49 -6.03 -18.91
N ILE A 214 -22.81 -5.21 -19.71
CA ILE A 214 -22.58 -3.79 -19.46
C ILE A 214 -23.45 -2.97 -20.42
N VAL A 215 -24.06 -1.89 -19.92
CA VAL A 215 -24.84 -0.96 -20.73
C VAL A 215 -23.97 -0.26 -21.77
N ILE A 216 -24.37 -0.34 -23.05
CA ILE A 216 -23.76 0.42 -24.14
C ILE A 216 -24.58 1.70 -24.39
N LYS A 217 -23.93 2.86 -24.34
CA LYS A 217 -24.54 4.16 -24.65
C LYS A 217 -23.99 4.73 -25.95
N LYS A 218 -24.84 5.43 -26.71
CA LYS A 218 -24.45 6.17 -27.93
C LYS A 218 -23.64 7.42 -27.59
N ASN A 219 -22.42 7.22 -27.10
CA ASN A 219 -21.48 8.29 -26.73
C ASN A 219 -20.05 7.75 -26.81
N GLU A 220 -19.11 8.56 -27.30
CA GLU A 220 -17.68 8.23 -27.38
C GLU A 220 -17.10 7.91 -26.00
N SER A 221 -17.59 8.55 -24.94
CA SER A 221 -17.12 8.31 -23.59
C SER A 221 -18.18 8.58 -22.54
N TYR A 222 -18.38 7.65 -21.61
CA TYR A 222 -19.38 7.78 -20.55
C TYR A 222 -18.99 7.03 -19.28
N LYS A 223 -19.62 7.39 -18.17
CA LYS A 223 -19.49 6.72 -16.87
C LYS A 223 -20.76 5.93 -16.57
N LEU A 224 -20.59 4.80 -15.90
CA LEU A 224 -21.66 4.04 -15.27
C LEU A 224 -21.31 3.98 -13.77
N GLU A 225 -21.93 4.85 -12.98
CA GLU A 225 -21.66 4.96 -11.54
C GLU A 225 -22.28 3.78 -10.80
N ASP A 226 -21.50 3.15 -9.93
CA ASP A 226 -21.96 2.05 -9.08
C ASP A 226 -22.63 0.89 -9.85
N GLU A 227 -22.25 0.72 -11.11
CA GLU A 227 -22.84 -0.20 -12.09
C GLU A 227 -22.68 -1.67 -11.69
N ILE A 228 -21.60 -2.01 -11.00
CA ILE A 228 -21.22 -3.39 -10.72
C ILE A 228 -21.40 -3.67 -9.23
N GLU A 229 -22.21 -4.67 -8.89
CA GLU A 229 -22.13 -5.35 -7.59
C GLU A 229 -21.27 -6.60 -7.74
N LEU A 230 -20.12 -6.63 -7.07
CA LEU A 230 -19.16 -7.74 -7.08
C LEU A 230 -19.14 -8.40 -5.70
N LYS A 231 -19.16 -9.73 -5.67
CA LYS A 231 -18.90 -10.54 -4.48
C LYS A 231 -17.93 -11.65 -4.82
N VAL A 232 -16.73 -11.62 -4.24
CA VAL A 232 -15.77 -12.72 -4.38
C VAL A 232 -16.16 -13.83 -3.41
N ILE A 233 -16.38 -15.04 -3.91
CA ILE A 233 -16.88 -16.19 -3.11
C ILE A 233 -15.82 -17.25 -2.84
N LYS A 234 -14.65 -17.15 -3.48
CA LYS A 234 -13.50 -18.06 -3.31
C LYS A 234 -12.31 -17.36 -2.67
N ASP A 235 -11.45 -18.15 -2.01
CA ASP A 235 -10.15 -17.67 -1.55
C ASP A 235 -9.21 -17.48 -2.75
N ILE A 236 -8.56 -16.32 -2.78
CA ILE A 236 -7.62 -15.89 -3.81
C ILE A 236 -6.24 -15.87 -3.15
N THR A 237 -5.40 -16.84 -3.52
CA THR A 237 -4.00 -16.92 -3.06
C THR A 237 -3.03 -16.34 -4.08
N THR A 238 -3.35 -16.53 -5.37
CA THR A 238 -2.67 -15.91 -6.50
C THR A 238 -3.63 -14.92 -7.15
N PRO A 239 -3.19 -13.70 -7.54
CA PRO A 239 -4.07 -12.73 -8.17
C PRO A 239 -4.81 -13.30 -9.38
N GLU A 240 -6.11 -13.03 -9.45
CA GLU A 240 -6.99 -13.43 -10.55
C GLU A 240 -7.36 -12.21 -11.41
N ILE A 241 -7.78 -12.43 -12.65
CA ILE A 241 -8.13 -11.34 -13.58
C ILE A 241 -9.55 -11.54 -14.10
N LEU A 242 -10.40 -10.55 -13.88
CA LEU A 242 -11.68 -10.44 -14.58
C LEU A 242 -11.47 -9.70 -15.89
N LYS A 243 -12.08 -10.20 -16.97
CA LYS A 243 -11.92 -9.64 -18.31
C LYS A 243 -13.22 -9.03 -18.78
N VAL A 244 -13.13 -7.87 -19.43
CA VAL A 244 -14.22 -7.30 -20.21
C VAL A 244 -14.02 -7.74 -21.65
N LEU A 245 -15.08 -8.22 -22.29
CA LEU A 245 -15.12 -8.55 -23.71
C LEU A 245 -16.08 -7.61 -24.43
N CYS A 246 -15.65 -7.08 -25.56
CA CYS A 246 -16.43 -6.31 -26.51
C CYS A 246 -16.52 -7.12 -27.81
N ASP A 247 -17.71 -7.60 -28.16
CA ASP A 247 -17.93 -8.49 -29.31
C ASP A 247 -16.92 -9.66 -29.36
N GLY A 248 -16.64 -10.25 -28.20
CA GLY A 248 -15.70 -11.37 -28.03
C GLY A 248 -14.22 -10.99 -27.89
N ASN A 249 -13.84 -9.73 -28.14
CA ASN A 249 -12.46 -9.25 -28.02
C ASN A 249 -12.21 -8.63 -26.65
N GLU A 250 -11.01 -8.81 -26.08
CA GLU A 250 -10.66 -8.19 -24.80
C GLU A 250 -10.75 -6.66 -24.88
N ALA A 251 -11.37 -6.04 -23.88
CA ALA A 251 -11.70 -4.61 -23.82
C ALA A 251 -11.41 -3.98 -22.46
N GLY A 252 -10.94 -4.76 -21.48
CA GLY A 252 -10.61 -4.24 -20.15
C GLY A 252 -10.35 -5.35 -19.13
N TYR A 253 -9.77 -4.96 -17.99
CA TYR A 253 -9.30 -5.88 -16.97
C TYR A 253 -9.51 -5.31 -15.55
N LEU A 254 -9.89 -6.18 -14.62
CA LEU A 254 -9.84 -5.92 -13.18
C LEU A 254 -9.01 -7.02 -12.52
N LYS A 255 -7.96 -6.63 -11.78
CA LYS A 255 -7.10 -7.55 -11.05
C LYS A 255 -7.63 -7.73 -9.63
N LEU A 256 -7.98 -8.96 -9.27
CA LEU A 256 -8.39 -9.34 -7.93
C LEU A 256 -7.14 -9.71 -7.12
N TYR A 257 -6.87 -8.94 -6.07
CA TYR A 257 -5.74 -9.17 -5.18
C TYR A 257 -6.01 -10.34 -4.22
N ASN A 258 -4.94 -10.85 -3.59
CA ASN A 258 -5.03 -11.89 -2.57
C ASN A 258 -5.98 -11.47 -1.44
N ASN A 259 -7.00 -12.30 -1.18
CA ASN A 259 -8.05 -11.97 -0.21
C ASN A 259 -7.95 -12.71 1.12
N LYS A 260 -6.83 -13.39 1.39
CA LYS A 260 -6.56 -13.93 2.72
C LYS A 260 -6.44 -12.78 3.71
N VAL A 261 -7.23 -12.84 4.77
CA VAL A 261 -7.13 -11.89 5.88
C VAL A 261 -5.82 -12.14 6.62
N LYS A 262 -5.11 -11.07 6.97
CA LYS A 262 -3.99 -11.12 7.93
C LYS A 262 -4.39 -10.41 9.21
N ARG A 263 -3.72 -10.72 10.31
CA ARG A 263 -4.00 -10.14 11.63
C ARG A 263 -2.80 -9.42 12.18
N LEU A 264 -3.03 -8.20 12.68
CA LEU A 264 -2.04 -7.40 13.39
C LEU A 264 -2.49 -7.21 14.84
N ASN A 265 -1.72 -7.71 15.80
CA ASN A 265 -1.94 -7.37 17.19
C ASN A 265 -1.35 -5.98 17.47
N VAL A 266 -2.12 -5.12 18.12
CA VAL A 266 -1.73 -3.74 18.45
C VAL A 266 -1.94 -3.52 19.93
N VAL A 267 -0.95 -2.97 20.63
CA VAL A 267 -1.12 -2.47 21.99
C VAL A 267 -1.02 -0.95 21.97
N CYS A 268 -2.10 -0.30 22.39
CA CYS A 268 -2.15 1.14 22.61
C CYS A 268 -1.87 1.41 24.10
N VAL A 269 -0.81 2.15 24.39
CA VAL A 269 -0.30 2.35 25.75
C VAL A 269 -0.50 3.78 26.17
N ARG A 270 -1.30 4.03 27.22
CA ARG A 270 -1.37 5.34 27.88
C ARG A 270 -0.14 5.50 28.77
N VAL A 271 0.77 6.38 28.40
CA VAL A 271 1.95 6.65 29.23
C VAL A 271 1.57 7.63 30.32
N LYS A 272 1.80 7.27 31.59
CA LYS A 272 1.75 8.19 32.74
C LYS A 272 3.17 8.58 33.12
N ALA A 273 3.52 9.85 32.96
CA ALA A 273 4.87 10.37 33.12
C ALA A 273 4.88 11.78 33.74
N ASN A 274 6.08 12.25 34.11
CA ASN A 274 6.34 13.63 34.49
C ASN A 274 7.62 14.09 33.77
N ILE A 275 7.50 15.14 32.96
CA ILE A 275 8.62 15.71 32.18
C ILE A 275 9.25 16.95 32.84
N GLY A 276 8.91 17.23 34.10
CA GLY A 276 9.34 18.40 34.87
C GLY A 276 8.26 19.46 35.08
N ASN A 277 7.03 19.23 34.61
CA ASN A 277 5.90 20.17 34.73
C ASN A 277 4.62 19.55 35.33
N GLY A 278 4.73 18.40 35.98
CA GLY A 278 3.61 17.70 36.62
C GLY A 278 3.39 16.30 36.05
N GLU A 279 2.53 15.53 36.72
CA GLU A 279 2.16 14.19 36.26
C GLU A 279 1.04 14.27 35.23
N ASN A 280 1.26 13.71 34.04
CA ASN A 280 0.22 13.59 33.03
C ASN A 280 0.08 12.14 32.57
N LYS A 281 -1.08 11.83 32.01
CA LYS A 281 -1.40 10.53 31.41
C LYS A 281 -1.94 10.72 30.01
N GLY A 282 -1.38 10.04 29.02
CA GLY A 282 -1.81 10.12 27.63
C GLY A 282 -3.24 9.59 27.38
N SER A 283 -3.79 9.97 26.23
CA SER A 283 -5.12 9.54 25.77
C SER A 283 -5.03 8.78 24.45
N ILE A 284 -5.61 7.58 24.40
CA ILE A 284 -5.64 6.71 23.21
C ILE A 284 -6.71 7.21 22.24
N LYS A 285 -6.36 7.28 20.95
CA LYS A 285 -7.28 7.62 19.86
C LYS A 285 -6.78 7.10 18.50
N GLY A 286 -7.45 7.42 17.39
CA GLY A 286 -7.06 6.99 16.02
C GLY A 286 -7.20 5.50 15.67
N LYS A 287 -7.85 4.70 16.52
CA LYS A 287 -8.04 3.26 16.31
C LYS A 287 -8.86 2.96 15.06
N THR A 288 -9.97 3.69 14.88
CA THR A 288 -10.90 3.52 13.76
C THR A 288 -10.23 3.84 12.42
N GLU A 289 -9.42 4.89 12.38
CA GLU A 289 -8.68 5.33 11.20
C GLU A 289 -7.63 4.29 10.80
N LEU A 290 -6.88 3.76 11.77
CA LEU A 290 -5.92 2.67 11.54
C LEU A 290 -6.61 1.44 10.96
N GLU A 291 -7.73 1.01 11.56
CA GLU A 291 -8.56 -0.10 11.07
C GLU A 291 -9.06 0.13 9.64
N ASN A 292 -9.52 1.34 9.33
CA ASN A 292 -10.03 1.69 8.02
C ASN A 292 -8.94 1.61 6.94
N TYR A 293 -7.74 2.12 7.21
CA TYR A 293 -6.64 2.08 6.24
C TYR A 293 -6.11 0.66 6.06
N LEU A 294 -5.91 -0.09 7.15
CA LEU A 294 -5.41 -1.47 7.10
C LEU A 294 -6.39 -2.44 6.41
N LYS A 295 -7.70 -2.19 6.54
CA LYS A 295 -8.73 -2.97 5.83
C LYS A 295 -8.55 -2.97 4.32
N GLN A 296 -7.98 -1.93 3.72
CA GLN A 296 -7.71 -1.88 2.26
C GLN A 296 -6.72 -2.95 1.80
N SER A 297 -5.89 -3.46 2.72
CA SER A 297 -4.97 -4.57 2.50
C SER A 297 -5.39 -5.86 3.22
N LEU A 298 -6.65 -5.91 3.68
CA LEU A 298 -7.25 -7.02 4.45
C LEU A 298 -6.44 -7.41 5.68
N ILE A 299 -5.88 -6.41 6.36
CA ILE A 299 -5.27 -6.57 7.68
C ILE A 299 -6.33 -6.18 8.72
N LYS A 300 -6.71 -7.14 9.57
CA LYS A 300 -7.57 -6.90 10.73
C LYS A 300 -6.70 -6.68 11.96
N THR A 301 -7.02 -5.63 12.72
CA THR A 301 -6.33 -5.36 13.98
C THR A 301 -7.02 -6.04 15.14
N ASN A 302 -6.22 -6.48 16.12
CA ASN A 302 -6.68 -6.82 17.46
C ASN A 302 -6.02 -5.82 18.41
N ILE A 303 -6.79 -4.80 18.82
CA ILE A 303 -6.28 -3.69 19.61
C ILE A 303 -6.56 -3.94 21.08
N VAL A 304 -5.51 -3.98 21.90
CA VAL A 304 -5.59 -3.98 23.36
C VAL A 304 -5.07 -2.64 23.89
N GLU A 305 -5.53 -2.26 25.07
CA GLU A 305 -5.12 -1.02 25.73
C GLU A 305 -4.45 -1.32 27.06
N GLU A 306 -3.38 -0.59 27.36
CA GLU A 306 -2.63 -0.73 28.60
C GLU A 306 -2.25 0.63 29.17
N ASP A 307 -1.99 0.65 30.47
CA ASP A 307 -1.42 1.80 31.16
C ASP A 307 0.04 1.53 31.50
N LEU A 308 0.94 2.43 31.11
CA LEU A 308 2.35 2.38 31.45
C LEU A 308 2.68 3.52 32.41
N ASN A 309 2.73 3.22 33.71
CA ASN A 309 3.08 4.20 34.74
C ASN A 309 4.59 4.21 34.99
N ILE A 310 5.25 5.29 34.54
CA ILE A 310 6.72 5.46 34.65
C ILE A 310 7.11 6.60 35.60
N LEU A 311 6.23 6.96 36.55
CA LEU A 311 6.52 7.96 37.57
C LEU A 311 7.55 7.50 38.61
N ARG A 312 7.73 6.19 38.74
CA ARG A 312 8.66 5.58 39.70
C ARG A 312 9.51 4.51 39.02
N ASN A 313 10.70 4.31 39.57
CA ASN A 313 11.58 3.20 39.24
C ASN A 313 11.09 1.91 39.92
N ILE A 314 11.70 0.78 39.56
CA ILE A 314 11.38 -0.53 40.15
C ILE A 314 11.63 -0.56 41.67
N ASP A 315 12.64 0.19 42.14
CA ASP A 315 12.95 0.37 43.57
C ASP A 315 12.02 1.38 44.27
N SER A 316 10.94 1.81 43.60
CA SER A 316 9.95 2.79 44.08
C SER A 316 10.45 4.23 44.24
N THR A 317 11.70 4.54 43.86
CA THR A 317 12.20 5.92 43.83
C THR A 317 11.53 6.73 42.71
N PRO A 318 11.41 8.07 42.83
CA PRO A 318 10.91 8.90 41.74
C PRO A 318 11.74 8.73 40.46
N ASN A 319 11.05 8.56 39.33
CA ASN A 319 11.70 8.49 38.03
C ASN A 319 11.74 9.88 37.39
N THR A 320 12.95 10.39 37.15
CA THR A 320 13.20 11.70 36.55
C THR A 320 13.76 11.61 35.13
N ASP A 321 13.81 10.41 34.54
CA ASP A 321 14.46 10.17 33.24
C ASP A 321 13.86 11.02 32.10
N LEU A 322 12.54 11.24 32.09
CA LEU A 322 11.89 12.09 31.08
C LEU A 322 11.94 13.60 31.39
N SER A 323 12.47 13.99 32.54
CA SER A 323 12.74 15.40 32.89
C SER A 323 14.18 15.82 32.57
N LEU A 324 15.00 14.90 32.03
CA LEU A 324 16.38 15.22 31.65
C LEU A 324 16.41 16.25 30.52
N PRO A 325 17.31 17.26 30.57
CA PRO A 325 17.45 18.26 29.51
C PRO A 325 17.77 17.67 28.12
N SER A 326 18.30 16.45 28.07
CA SER A 326 18.61 15.73 26.85
C SER A 326 17.36 15.20 26.11
N ILE A 327 16.20 15.12 26.78
CA ILE A 327 14.94 14.62 26.19
C ILE A 327 13.77 15.57 26.40
N SER A 328 13.86 16.55 27.31
CA SER A 328 12.78 17.51 27.54
C SER A 328 13.31 18.90 27.90
N ASN A 329 12.50 19.92 27.60
CA ASN A 329 12.68 21.29 28.05
C ASN A 329 11.68 21.70 29.15
N GLY A 330 10.98 20.73 29.77
CA GLY A 330 9.92 20.96 30.74
C GLY A 330 8.57 21.37 30.13
N SER A 331 8.49 21.63 28.83
CA SER A 331 7.23 21.95 28.12
C SER A 331 6.84 20.89 27.10
N GLY A 332 7.82 20.21 26.52
CA GLY A 332 7.60 19.12 25.57
C GLY A 332 8.78 18.14 25.52
N ILE A 333 8.58 17.08 24.75
CA ILE A 333 9.55 16.00 24.56
C ILE A 333 10.33 16.25 23.25
N ASN A 334 11.65 16.30 23.33
CA ASN A 334 12.54 16.31 22.18
C ASN A 334 12.65 14.89 21.60
N VAL A 335 11.97 14.60 20.50
CA VAL A 335 12.00 13.25 19.88
C VAL A 335 13.35 12.89 19.25
N GLY A 336 14.21 13.88 18.98
CA GLY A 336 15.60 13.67 18.58
C GLY A 336 16.58 13.58 19.75
N GLY A 337 16.07 13.73 20.98
CA GLY A 337 16.84 13.65 22.22
C GLY A 337 17.13 12.22 22.67
N ASN A 338 17.70 12.09 23.88
CA ASN A 338 17.98 10.78 24.47
C ASN A 338 17.77 10.75 25.98
N ILE A 339 17.50 9.55 26.49
CA ILE A 339 17.41 9.22 27.91
C ILE A 339 18.61 8.34 28.26
N ARG A 340 19.67 8.94 28.84
CA ARG A 340 20.90 8.22 29.22
C ARG A 340 21.47 7.39 28.06
N GLY A 341 21.53 7.99 26.86
CA GLY A 341 22.02 7.34 25.65
C GLY A 341 21.00 6.50 24.88
N LYS A 342 19.76 6.34 25.38
CA LYS A 342 18.69 5.61 24.69
C LYS A 342 17.75 6.56 23.96
N SER A 343 17.25 6.13 22.81
CA SER A 343 16.14 6.81 22.16
C SER A 343 14.87 6.74 23.03
N LEU A 344 13.88 7.59 22.76
CA LEU A 344 12.60 7.55 23.45
C LEU A 344 11.89 6.19 23.30
N TYR A 345 11.87 5.65 22.09
CA TYR A 345 11.16 4.41 21.80
C TYR A 345 11.83 3.18 22.42
N ASP A 346 13.17 3.12 22.48
CA ASP A 346 13.87 2.02 23.14
C ASP A 346 13.64 2.07 24.66
N TYR A 347 13.66 3.27 25.24
CA TYR A 347 13.32 3.47 26.64
C TYR A 347 11.88 3.03 26.96
N LEU A 348 10.90 3.38 26.11
CA LEU A 348 9.50 2.97 26.31
C LEU A 348 9.30 1.47 26.18
N ASP A 349 9.92 0.83 25.19
CA ASP A 349 9.87 -0.63 25.02
C ASP A 349 10.47 -1.34 26.25
N GLU A 350 11.58 -0.85 26.80
CA GLU A 350 12.17 -1.38 28.03
C GLU A 350 11.23 -1.24 29.24
N LYS A 351 10.61 -0.07 29.42
CA LYS A 351 9.67 0.15 30.54
C LYS A 351 8.41 -0.70 30.39
N LEU A 352 7.87 -0.83 29.16
CA LEU A 352 6.73 -1.69 28.88
C LEU A 352 7.06 -3.15 29.16
N LYS A 353 8.22 -3.62 28.71
CA LYS A 353 8.71 -4.98 28.96
C LYS A 353 8.90 -5.27 30.44
N ALA A 354 9.45 -4.33 31.21
CA ALA A 354 9.62 -4.48 32.65
C ALA A 354 8.28 -4.56 33.40
N MET A 355 7.26 -3.85 32.92
CA MET A 355 5.91 -3.85 33.51
C MET A 355 5.09 -5.09 33.11
N PHE A 356 5.28 -5.58 31.88
CA PHE A 356 4.57 -6.74 31.33
C PHE A 356 5.56 -7.80 30.81
N PRO A 357 6.39 -8.39 31.69
CA PRO A 357 7.35 -9.40 31.29
C PRO A 357 6.64 -10.72 30.98
N ASN A 358 7.24 -11.51 30.09
CA ASN A 358 6.97 -12.94 30.06
C ASN A 358 7.83 -13.65 31.10
N PHE A 359 7.31 -14.72 31.67
CA PHE A 359 8.00 -15.52 32.67
C PHE A 359 8.40 -16.87 32.11
N GLY A 360 9.62 -17.30 32.40
CA GLY A 360 10.09 -18.64 32.15
C GLY A 360 9.43 -19.67 33.06
N THR A 361 9.76 -20.94 32.86
CA THR A 361 9.24 -22.05 33.68
C THR A 361 9.68 -21.98 35.14
N ASP A 362 10.72 -21.21 35.46
CA ASP A 362 11.21 -20.94 36.81
C ASP A 362 10.51 -19.75 37.49
N GLY A 363 9.52 -19.14 36.83
CA GLY A 363 8.77 -17.99 37.33
C GLY A 363 9.54 -16.67 37.29
N LYS A 364 10.71 -16.60 36.64
CA LYS A 364 11.49 -15.37 36.46
C LYS A 364 11.25 -14.78 35.07
N ALA A 365 11.45 -13.47 34.93
CA ALA A 365 11.35 -12.81 33.64
C ALA A 365 12.35 -13.42 32.65
N ASP A 366 11.89 -13.85 31.47
CA ASP A 366 12.71 -14.54 30.47
C ASP A 366 13.48 -13.60 29.53
N GLY A 367 13.38 -12.28 29.77
CA GLY A 367 13.97 -11.24 28.92
C GLY A 367 13.08 -10.77 27.77
N THR A 368 11.91 -11.37 27.59
CA THR A 368 10.90 -10.96 26.60
C THR A 368 9.69 -10.30 27.27
N GLY A 369 9.01 -9.45 26.50
CA GLY A 369 7.79 -8.77 26.92
C GLY A 369 6.55 -9.38 26.29
N LYS A 370 5.41 -9.33 27.00
CA LYS A 370 4.09 -9.75 26.49
C LYS A 370 3.76 -9.14 25.13
N TYR A 371 4.24 -7.92 24.89
CA TYR A 371 3.94 -7.10 23.71
C TYR A 371 5.09 -7.03 22.68
N ASP A 372 6.13 -7.86 22.80
CA ASP A 372 7.27 -7.83 21.86
C ASP A 372 6.87 -8.17 20.41
N LYS A 373 5.75 -8.89 20.22
CA LYS A 373 5.19 -9.25 18.90
C LYS A 373 3.96 -8.41 18.50
N PHE A 374 3.77 -7.25 19.13
CA PHE A 374 2.67 -6.32 18.84
C PHE A 374 3.21 -5.06 18.16
N LEU A 375 2.40 -4.44 17.32
CA LEU A 375 2.58 -3.02 17.04
C LEU A 375 2.35 -2.25 18.34
N ARG A 376 3.34 -1.48 18.78
CA ARG A 376 3.28 -0.72 20.05
C ARG A 376 3.07 0.76 19.75
N LEU A 377 1.95 1.30 20.21
CA LEU A 377 1.64 2.72 20.06
C LEU A 377 1.57 3.37 21.44
N TYR A 378 2.52 4.25 21.74
CA TYR A 378 2.61 4.97 23.02
C TYR A 378 1.93 6.33 22.91
N PHE A 379 1.11 6.69 23.89
CA PHE A 379 0.38 7.96 23.91
C PHE A 379 0.82 8.80 25.11
N PHE A 380 1.28 10.01 24.84
CA PHE A 380 1.63 11.05 25.82
C PHE A 380 0.59 12.17 25.82
N SER A 381 0.53 12.92 26.93
CA SER A 381 -0.28 14.16 27.03
C SER A 381 0.55 15.42 26.85
N GLU A 382 1.87 15.26 26.79
CA GLU A 382 2.86 16.28 26.50
C GLU A 382 2.90 16.59 25.01
N THR A 383 3.31 17.82 24.67
CA THR A 383 3.69 18.16 23.29
C THR A 383 5.07 17.58 22.97
N ALA A 384 5.40 17.45 21.69
CA ALA A 384 6.74 17.06 21.27
C ALA A 384 7.30 18.00 20.21
N TYR A 385 8.62 17.98 20.09
CA TYR A 385 9.36 18.76 19.12
C TYR A 385 10.61 18.04 18.64
N LEU A 386 11.14 18.51 17.51
CA LEU A 386 12.42 18.11 16.95
C LEU A 386 13.25 19.38 16.69
N VAL A 387 14.55 19.30 16.95
CA VAL A 387 15.47 20.41 16.66
C VAL A 387 16.13 20.17 15.31
N HIS A 388 15.85 21.02 14.34
CA HIS A 388 16.42 20.96 12.99
C HIS A 388 17.10 22.29 12.66
N ASN A 389 18.41 22.27 12.37
CA ASN A 389 19.22 23.46 12.09
C ASN A 389 19.04 24.59 13.14
N GLY A 390 18.94 24.21 14.42
CA GLY A 390 18.75 25.15 15.54
C GLY A 390 17.31 25.65 15.74
N ALA A 391 16.37 25.29 14.85
CA ALA A 391 14.96 25.61 15.00
C ALA A 391 14.18 24.45 15.64
N THR A 392 13.21 24.80 16.48
CA THR A 392 12.30 23.84 17.12
C THR A 392 11.04 23.68 16.27
N ILE A 393 10.76 22.46 15.82
CA ILE A 393 9.59 22.11 15.01
C ILE A 393 8.67 21.22 15.84
N GLY A 394 7.40 21.58 15.99
CA GLY A 394 6.42 20.76 16.68
C GLY A 394 6.13 19.46 15.94
N VAL A 395 5.98 18.36 16.69
CA VAL A 395 5.72 17.03 16.16
C VAL A 395 4.50 16.42 16.86
N GLY A 396 3.50 16.00 16.09
CA GLY A 396 2.30 15.36 16.63
C GLY A 396 2.51 13.89 17.00
N GLY A 397 3.37 13.18 16.27
CA GLY A 397 3.73 11.80 16.53
C GLY A 397 4.93 11.35 15.72
N ILE A 398 5.42 10.14 15.99
CA ILE A 398 6.56 9.57 15.29
C ILE A 398 6.47 8.04 15.23
N GLY A 399 6.43 7.48 14.02
CA GLY A 399 6.50 6.05 13.72
C GLY A 399 7.89 5.58 13.28
N THR A 400 8.93 5.93 14.04
CA THR A 400 10.33 5.66 13.67
C THR A 400 11.02 4.62 14.58
N PRO A 401 11.99 3.84 14.09
CA PRO A 401 12.35 3.65 12.67
C PRO A 401 11.19 3.05 11.85
N ILE A 402 11.12 3.38 10.57
CA ILE A 402 10.08 2.86 9.68
C ILE A 402 10.15 1.32 9.67
N GLY A 403 9.01 0.67 9.92
CA GLY A 403 8.93 -0.79 9.98
C GLY A 403 9.50 -1.42 11.27
N ALA A 404 9.73 -0.64 12.33
CA ALA A 404 10.19 -1.18 13.63
C ALA A 404 9.07 -1.63 14.56
N GLY A 405 7.80 -1.51 14.16
CA GLY A 405 6.65 -1.93 14.96
C GLY A 405 6.39 -1.06 16.20
N ARG A 406 6.81 0.20 16.18
CA ARG A 406 6.62 1.14 17.28
C ARG A 406 6.34 2.56 16.80
N GLY A 407 5.41 3.23 17.49
CA GLY A 407 5.07 4.62 17.26
C GLY A 407 4.76 5.34 18.57
N THR A 408 5.03 6.65 18.63
CA THR A 408 4.73 7.49 19.79
C THR A 408 3.89 8.68 19.36
N MET A 409 2.80 8.94 20.07
CA MET A 409 1.80 9.96 19.79
C MET A 409 1.81 11.00 20.92
N PHE A 410 1.72 12.27 20.56
CA PHE A 410 1.79 13.40 21.47
C PHE A 410 0.54 14.27 21.40
N SER A 411 0.46 15.24 22.31
CA SER A 411 -0.67 16.18 22.37
C SER A 411 -0.81 16.96 21.05
N GLY A 412 -2.06 17.13 20.62
CA GLY A 412 -2.40 17.83 19.37
C GLY A 412 -2.45 16.96 18.10
N ILE A 413 -2.01 15.68 18.15
CA ILE A 413 -2.14 14.77 17.00
C ILE A 413 -3.60 14.56 16.60
N THR A 414 -3.93 14.32 15.33
CA THR A 414 -5.29 13.95 14.91
C THR A 414 -5.47 12.42 14.85
N ASP A 415 -6.71 11.93 14.79
CA ASP A 415 -6.96 10.48 14.64
C ASP A 415 -6.36 9.92 13.34
N ALA A 416 -6.42 10.69 12.26
CA ALA A 416 -5.82 10.30 10.98
C ALA A 416 -4.29 10.31 11.04
N ASP A 417 -3.68 11.18 11.83
CA ASP A 417 -2.23 11.23 11.99
C ASP A 417 -1.71 10.13 12.91
N VAL A 418 -2.48 9.68 13.92
CA VAL A 418 -2.16 8.46 14.66
C VAL A 418 -2.06 7.28 13.70
N ALA A 419 -3.03 7.14 12.79
CA ALA A 419 -2.98 6.08 11.79
C ALA A 419 -1.81 6.25 10.81
N HIS A 420 -1.46 7.48 10.43
CA HIS A 420 -0.27 7.80 9.62
C HIS A 420 1.04 7.34 10.29
N GLU A 421 1.24 7.68 11.56
CA GLU A 421 2.42 7.27 12.32
C GLU A 421 2.45 5.75 12.56
N ALA A 422 1.29 5.14 12.78
CA ALA A 422 1.19 3.69 12.85
C ALA A 422 1.60 3.03 11.52
N MET A 423 1.25 3.63 10.37
CA MET A 423 1.66 3.15 9.05
C MET A 423 3.18 3.26 8.81
N HIS A 424 3.83 4.31 9.33
CA HIS A 424 5.29 4.37 9.38
C HIS A 424 5.88 3.21 10.19
N ALA A 425 5.33 2.96 11.38
CA ALA A 425 5.77 1.87 12.24
C ALA A 425 5.68 0.48 11.58
N ILE A 426 4.81 0.31 10.56
CA ILE A 426 4.59 -0.95 9.84
C ILE A 426 5.01 -0.90 8.35
N ALA A 427 6.07 -0.13 8.06
CA ALA A 427 6.87 -0.18 6.83
C ALA A 427 6.48 0.75 5.67
N LEU A 428 5.67 1.78 5.90
CA LEU A 428 5.42 2.82 4.89
C LEU A 428 6.26 4.08 5.12
N GLY A 429 6.76 4.68 4.04
CA GLY A 429 7.35 6.03 4.07
C GLY A 429 6.38 7.07 3.51
N HIS A 430 6.73 8.34 3.63
CA HIS A 430 5.97 9.44 3.02
C HIS A 430 5.85 9.26 1.51
N SER A 431 4.76 9.72 0.92
CA SER A 431 4.54 9.70 -0.54
C SER A 431 5.25 10.84 -1.28
N PHE A 432 5.95 11.72 -0.57
CA PHE A 432 6.64 12.90 -1.10
C PHE A 432 8.03 13.01 -0.46
N GLY A 433 8.95 13.70 -1.14
CA GLY A 433 10.31 13.86 -0.65
C GLY A 433 11.29 14.35 -1.71
N THR A 434 12.57 14.22 -1.38
CA THR A 434 13.70 14.54 -2.26
C THR A 434 14.18 13.27 -2.99
N GLN A 435 15.18 13.41 -3.86
CA GLN A 435 15.79 12.27 -4.56
C GLN A 435 16.32 11.20 -3.59
N GLU A 436 16.87 11.61 -2.45
CA GLU A 436 17.41 10.75 -1.39
C GLU A 436 16.30 10.01 -0.63
N SER A 437 15.04 10.43 -0.76
CA SER A 437 13.91 9.75 -0.14
C SER A 437 13.51 8.48 -0.91
N ILE A 438 13.93 8.34 -2.17
CA ILE A 438 13.61 7.18 -3.00
C ILE A 438 14.35 5.96 -2.47
N SER A 439 13.61 4.92 -2.13
CA SER A 439 14.15 3.71 -1.53
C SER A 439 13.24 2.51 -1.80
N ALA A 440 13.64 1.33 -1.34
CA ALA A 440 12.76 0.16 -1.33
C ALA A 440 11.47 0.41 -0.52
N ILE A 441 11.45 1.31 0.46
CA ILE A 441 10.27 1.64 1.26
C ILE A 441 9.36 2.62 0.50
N THR A 442 9.97 3.64 -0.10
CA THR A 442 9.29 4.69 -0.87
C THR A 442 9.81 4.68 -2.32
N PRO A 443 9.33 3.76 -3.17
CA PRO A 443 9.83 3.64 -4.54
C PRO A 443 9.34 4.75 -5.47
N TYR A 444 8.22 5.40 -5.13
CA TYR A 444 7.58 6.43 -5.94
C TYR A 444 7.28 7.65 -5.08
N LEU A 445 7.52 8.83 -5.65
CA LEU A 445 7.30 10.12 -5.00
C LEU A 445 6.35 10.98 -5.83
N PHE A 446 5.52 11.72 -5.10
CA PHE A 446 4.46 12.55 -5.64
C PHE A 446 4.55 13.97 -5.08
N LYS A 447 3.89 14.89 -5.77
CA LYS A 447 3.76 16.27 -5.33
C LYS A 447 3.03 16.34 -3.98
N TYR A 448 3.65 17.04 -3.04
CA TYR A 448 3.19 17.20 -1.67
C TYR A 448 1.76 17.76 -1.58
N LYS A 449 0.92 17.11 -0.75
CA LYS A 449 -0.51 17.42 -0.50
C LYS A 449 -1.45 17.23 -1.68
N LYS A 450 -1.02 16.52 -2.73
CA LYS A 450 -1.82 16.34 -3.96
C LYS A 450 -2.36 14.92 -4.14
N THR A 451 -2.08 14.02 -3.22
CA THR A 451 -2.64 12.67 -3.24
C THR A 451 -3.59 12.44 -2.06
N GLU A 452 -4.53 11.53 -2.25
CA GLU A 452 -5.44 11.02 -1.25
C GLU A 452 -4.84 9.86 -0.44
N ASN A 453 -3.54 9.62 -0.60
CA ASN A 453 -2.81 8.57 0.11
C ASN A 453 -2.65 8.92 1.60
N VAL A 454 -2.76 7.92 2.47
CA VAL A 454 -2.54 8.09 3.92
C VAL A 454 -1.17 8.66 4.25
N MET A 455 -0.14 8.37 3.44
CA MET A 455 1.25 8.82 3.65
C MET A 455 1.55 10.22 3.08
N ASP A 456 0.55 10.93 2.58
CA ASP A 456 0.64 12.35 2.18
C ASP A 456 0.15 13.26 3.32
N TYR A 457 0.37 14.57 3.21
CA TYR A 457 -0.15 15.58 4.15
C TYR A 457 -1.30 16.40 3.55
N ALA A 458 -2.16 15.78 2.76
CA ALA A 458 -3.31 16.44 2.13
C ALA A 458 -4.25 17.17 3.11
N HIS A 459 -4.31 16.71 4.37
CA HIS A 459 -5.06 17.35 5.45
C HIS A 459 -4.63 18.79 5.73
N LEU A 460 -3.37 19.15 5.45
CA LEU A 460 -2.87 20.52 5.57
C LEU A 460 -3.40 21.46 4.47
N ASP A 461 -4.08 20.93 3.45
CA ASP A 461 -4.86 21.67 2.45
C ASP A 461 -6.39 21.41 2.62
N SER A 462 -6.81 20.97 3.82
CA SER A 462 -8.20 20.61 4.15
C SER A 462 -8.78 19.54 3.23
N LYS A 463 -7.97 18.56 2.85
CA LYS A 463 -8.38 17.40 2.04
C LYS A 463 -8.22 16.09 2.80
N ASP A 464 -9.16 15.17 2.56
CA ASP A 464 -9.16 13.87 3.22
C ASP A 464 -8.07 12.95 2.66
N LYS A 465 -7.37 12.25 3.56
CA LYS A 465 -6.52 11.11 3.25
C LYS A 465 -7.33 9.83 3.45
N TYR A 466 -7.46 8.98 2.44
CA TYR A 466 -8.35 7.83 2.52
C TYR A 466 -7.93 6.60 1.72
N SER A 467 -6.77 6.61 1.06
CA SER A 467 -6.33 5.46 0.27
C SER A 467 -4.93 4.98 0.62
N THR A 468 -4.65 3.74 0.22
CA THR A 468 -3.32 3.15 0.10
C THR A 468 -3.20 2.52 -1.29
N TRP A 469 -1.99 2.47 -1.84
CA TRP A 469 -1.72 1.86 -3.15
C TRP A 469 -1.46 0.36 -3.04
N LYS A 470 -1.64 -0.38 -4.14
CA LYS A 470 -1.39 -1.83 -4.17
C LYS A 470 0.04 -2.17 -3.75
N TRP A 471 1.04 -1.39 -4.16
CA TRP A 471 2.43 -1.62 -3.76
C TRP A 471 2.67 -1.37 -2.27
N GLN A 472 1.85 -0.52 -1.63
CA GLN A 472 1.84 -0.37 -0.17
C GLN A 472 1.15 -1.57 0.49
N TRP A 473 0.08 -2.12 -0.10
CA TRP A 473 -0.56 -3.35 0.40
C TRP A 473 0.45 -4.51 0.45
N ASP A 474 1.29 -4.65 -0.58
CA ASP A 474 2.35 -5.67 -0.61
C ASP A 474 3.34 -5.49 0.55
N LYS A 475 3.74 -4.25 0.86
CA LYS A 475 4.64 -3.96 1.99
C LYS A 475 3.98 -4.26 3.32
N LEU A 476 2.79 -3.70 3.55
CA LEU A 476 2.02 -3.89 4.77
C LEU A 476 1.80 -5.37 5.04
N ARG A 477 1.37 -6.14 4.04
CA ARG A 477 1.10 -7.57 4.18
C ARG A 477 2.35 -8.42 4.38
N ASN A 478 3.55 -7.91 4.10
CA ASN A 478 4.82 -8.59 4.37
C ASN A 478 5.48 -8.12 5.67
N PHE A 479 4.81 -7.28 6.45
CA PHE A 479 5.30 -6.86 7.75
C PHE A 479 5.42 -8.05 8.72
N ASN A 480 6.51 -8.11 9.47
CA ASN A 480 6.94 -9.28 10.24
C ASN A 480 6.08 -9.57 11.49
N LEU A 481 5.27 -8.63 11.96
CA LEU A 481 4.34 -8.84 13.09
C LEU A 481 2.96 -9.36 12.67
N LEU A 482 2.74 -9.57 11.36
CA LEU A 482 1.48 -10.13 10.89
C LEU A 482 1.40 -11.64 11.13
N THR A 483 0.19 -12.07 11.45
CA THR A 483 -0.19 -13.49 11.56
C THR A 483 -1.27 -13.81 10.53
N GLU A 484 -1.37 -15.09 10.13
CA GLU A 484 -2.46 -15.55 9.25
C GLU A 484 -3.78 -15.74 10.02
#